data_AF-A0A419V956-F1
#
_entry.id   AF-A0A419V956-F1
#
_cell.length_a   1.000
_cell.length_b   1.000
_cell.length_c   1.000
_cell.angle_alpha   90.00
_cell.angle_beta   90.00
_cell.angle_gamma   90.00
#
_symmetry.space_group_name_H-M   'P 1'
#
loop_
_entity.id
_entity.type
_entity.pdbx_description
1 polymer ?
#
loop_
_entity_poly.entity_id
_entity_poly.type
_entity_poly.pdbx_seq_one_letter_code
_entity_poly.pdbx_strand_id
1 'polypeptide(L)'
;MIRNCLKIVLPVLVALILFILVPLQSFAQDQRLSGSDRIGTAIELSKHGWDKSGSVIIARSDHPADALASAGLVAKTGAPVLLSKKGSLDSRLTAEIKRLGAKQVYLLGGTGAISGSVESSLKSQGVSVKRVSGDTRYTTAQSVNKEAGLGSASTAILVNGSTVADALSASGIAANKNLPIYLSRTNSTPVELPSTVKNVVIFGGTAAISSSVEQKLKSQGKSVQRISGADRYETSVNAAKWAKLSGKHNLIVRGTSVKSSAEDYPDAVASAGLSKKLGAPVILSHNSSPASVTKNYISSSSKTNLVLGGTTAISNKALNDLNVSLSSGGSTAPEDDSSLTSATISSPYEINVRSVANWSADILGTVKNGQGVEVYEVKDGWAKIKYGSSTGFIPGNYVNLTGGQPEPEPSVLAGKVISIDAGHGGNDPGAVANGLQEKELNLDVALRVEKRLKDLGATVIMTRKTDTFIELGQRARIANDAKASSFISIHGNAFNAAANGTETFHHPTSTEGRKLATALQTELIEELSTTNRGVKNNNFAVLRLTSMPSALVELGFLTNAAEAKRLKTNEFREKSAIAIVNGLETYYGSK
;
A
#
# COMPACT_ATOMS: atom_id res chain seq x y z
N MET A 1 -34.26 -76.44 -10.64
CA MET A 1 -34.11 -75.00 -10.96
C MET A 1 -33.28 -74.18 -9.97
N ILE A 2 -32.91 -74.66 -8.77
CA ILE A 2 -32.28 -73.80 -7.73
C ILE A 2 -30.73 -73.86 -7.70
N ARG A 3 -30.10 -74.82 -8.40
CA ARG A 3 -28.63 -75.04 -8.30
C ARG A 3 -27.75 -74.14 -9.18
N ASN A 4 -28.32 -73.37 -10.11
CA ASN A 4 -27.55 -72.52 -11.04
C ASN A 4 -27.51 -71.03 -10.68
N CYS A 5 -28.28 -70.56 -9.70
CA CYS A 5 -28.23 -69.15 -9.29
C CYS A 5 -27.05 -68.81 -8.37
N LEU A 6 -26.42 -69.80 -7.72
CA LEU A 6 -25.38 -69.54 -6.71
C LEU A 6 -23.97 -69.33 -7.29
N LYS A 7 -23.73 -69.69 -8.56
CA LYS A 7 -22.41 -69.55 -9.22
C LYS A 7 -22.14 -68.16 -9.80
N ILE A 8 -23.16 -67.30 -9.89
CA ILE A 8 -23.03 -65.94 -10.43
C ILE A 8 -23.12 -64.88 -9.32
N VAL A 9 -23.74 -65.19 -8.18
CA VAL A 9 -23.91 -64.22 -7.08
C VAL A 9 -22.62 -64.03 -6.26
N LEU A 10 -21.81 -65.08 -6.11
CA LEU A 10 -20.59 -65.00 -5.27
C LEU A 10 -19.44 -64.18 -5.89
N PRO A 11 -19.12 -64.25 -7.20
CA PRO A 11 -18.09 -63.40 -7.80
C PRO A 11 -18.52 -61.93 -7.90
N VAL A 12 -19.82 -61.67 -8.06
CA VAL A 12 -20.38 -60.31 -8.13
C VAL A 12 -20.35 -59.64 -6.75
N LEU A 13 -20.61 -60.39 -5.67
CA LEU A 13 -20.51 -59.84 -4.31
C LEU A 13 -19.06 -59.55 -3.89
N VAL A 14 -18.09 -60.38 -4.31
CA VAL A 14 -16.66 -60.15 -4.04
C VAL A 14 -16.11 -58.99 -4.90
N ALA A 15 -16.58 -58.81 -6.14
CA ALA A 15 -16.24 -57.64 -6.95
C ALA A 15 -16.88 -56.34 -6.43
N LEU A 16 -18.07 -56.41 -5.82
CA LEU A 16 -18.73 -55.24 -5.21
C LEU A 16 -18.07 -54.83 -3.88
N ILE A 17 -17.51 -55.78 -3.12
CA ILE A 17 -16.78 -55.51 -1.87
C ILE A 17 -15.34 -55.03 -2.15
N LEU A 18 -14.70 -55.44 -3.25
CA LEU A 18 -13.38 -54.92 -3.64
C LEU A 18 -13.40 -53.46 -4.15
N PHE A 19 -14.57 -52.92 -4.52
CA PHE A 19 -14.72 -51.52 -4.96
C PHE A 19 -14.91 -50.52 -3.80
N ILE A 20 -15.08 -50.98 -2.57
CA ILE A 20 -15.34 -50.12 -1.38
C ILE A 20 -14.04 -49.75 -0.63
N LEU A 21 -12.88 -50.25 -1.06
CA LEU A 21 -11.58 -50.02 -0.42
C LEU A 21 -10.57 -49.24 -1.27
N VAL A 22 -11.02 -48.50 -2.29
CA VAL A 22 -10.17 -47.46 -2.86
C VAL A 22 -10.21 -46.30 -1.87
N PRO A 23 -9.11 -45.95 -1.18
CA PRO A 23 -9.11 -44.74 -0.36
C PRO A 23 -9.48 -43.58 -1.28
N LEU A 24 -10.53 -42.83 -0.92
CA LEU A 24 -10.85 -41.56 -1.54
C LEU A 24 -9.54 -40.76 -1.55
N GLN A 25 -8.91 -40.64 -2.72
CA GLN A 25 -7.78 -39.72 -2.88
C GLN A 25 -8.36 -38.33 -2.61
N SER A 26 -8.02 -37.75 -1.47
CA SER A 26 -8.40 -36.37 -1.20
C SER A 26 -7.67 -35.51 -2.23
N PHE A 27 -8.39 -34.95 -3.18
CA PHE A 27 -7.82 -33.96 -4.08
C PHE A 27 -7.30 -32.79 -3.23
N ALA A 28 -6.04 -32.41 -3.44
CA ALA A 28 -5.47 -31.26 -2.76
C ALA A 28 -6.26 -30.00 -3.17
N GLN A 29 -6.94 -29.41 -2.20
CA GLN A 29 -7.95 -28.38 -2.43
C GLN A 29 -7.38 -26.97 -2.33
N ASP A 30 -7.94 -26.03 -3.08
CA ASP A 30 -7.49 -24.64 -3.05
C ASP A 30 -7.74 -24.01 -1.67
N GLN A 31 -6.85 -23.11 -1.25
CA GLN A 31 -6.90 -22.46 0.06
C GLN A 31 -6.67 -20.95 -0.04
N ARG A 32 -7.20 -20.21 0.91
CA ARG A 32 -6.89 -18.79 1.11
C ARG A 32 -6.05 -18.61 2.37
N LEU A 33 -4.95 -17.88 2.26
CA LEU A 33 -4.10 -17.49 3.38
C LEU A 33 -4.20 -15.97 3.55
N SER A 34 -4.84 -15.52 4.61
CA SER A 34 -5.09 -14.10 4.85
C SER A 34 -5.23 -13.79 6.33
N GLY A 35 -4.70 -12.65 6.77
CA GLY A 35 -5.02 -12.06 8.07
C GLY A 35 -5.87 -10.80 7.93
N SER A 36 -6.17 -10.18 9.07
CA SER A 36 -6.96 -8.93 9.15
C SER A 36 -6.28 -7.73 8.48
N ASP A 37 -4.97 -7.78 8.31
CA ASP A 37 -4.17 -6.80 7.56
C ASP A 37 -2.95 -7.49 6.93
N ARG A 38 -2.11 -6.69 6.27
CA ARG A 38 -0.86 -7.15 5.63
C ARG A 38 0.12 -7.86 6.59
N ILE A 39 0.18 -7.43 7.85
CA ILE A 39 1.05 -8.07 8.85
C ILE A 39 0.47 -9.43 9.22
N GLY A 40 -0.84 -9.49 9.44
CA GLY A 40 -1.58 -10.73 9.65
C GLY A 40 -1.42 -11.71 8.49
N THR A 41 -1.56 -11.27 7.24
CA THR A 41 -1.36 -12.13 6.07
C THR A 41 0.06 -12.72 6.06
N ALA A 42 1.10 -11.91 6.28
CA ALA A 42 2.48 -12.42 6.36
C ALA A 42 2.67 -13.47 7.47
N ILE A 43 1.98 -13.31 8.61
CA ILE A 43 1.96 -14.29 9.70
C ILE A 43 1.25 -15.58 9.27
N GLU A 44 0.12 -15.50 8.57
CA GLU A 44 -0.59 -16.71 8.09
C GLU A 44 0.23 -17.48 7.04
N LEU A 45 0.95 -16.78 6.15
CA LEU A 45 1.92 -17.40 5.25
C LEU A 45 3.04 -18.12 6.03
N SER A 46 3.50 -17.53 7.12
CA SER A 46 4.51 -18.12 8.01
C SER A 46 4.00 -19.38 8.73
N LYS A 47 2.78 -19.33 9.28
CA LYS A 47 2.15 -20.50 9.90
C LYS A 47 1.93 -21.64 8.92
N HIS A 48 1.56 -21.33 7.68
CA HIS A 48 1.37 -22.35 6.65
C HIS A 48 2.69 -23.03 6.22
N GLY A 49 3.78 -22.27 6.12
CA GLY A 49 5.05 -22.81 5.61
C GLY A 49 6.02 -23.37 6.68
N TRP A 50 5.87 -22.99 7.95
CA TRP A 50 6.86 -23.28 8.99
C TRP A 50 6.24 -23.54 10.38
N ASP A 51 6.52 -24.73 10.92
CA ASP A 51 6.35 -25.00 12.35
C ASP A 51 7.41 -24.28 13.18
N LYS A 52 8.65 -24.27 12.68
CA LYS A 52 9.82 -23.60 13.27
C LYS A 52 10.68 -22.97 12.19
N SER A 53 11.35 -21.88 12.54
CA SER A 53 12.39 -21.27 11.71
C SER A 53 13.42 -20.58 12.60
N GLY A 54 14.69 -20.97 12.46
CA GLY A 54 15.79 -20.38 13.24
C GLY A 54 16.03 -18.88 12.93
N SER A 55 15.56 -18.42 11.77
CA SER A 55 15.62 -17.02 11.35
C SER A 55 14.32 -16.50 10.77
N VAL A 56 14.11 -15.17 10.82
CA VAL A 56 13.05 -14.47 10.08
C VAL A 56 13.62 -13.28 9.34
N ILE A 57 12.98 -12.91 8.22
CA ILE A 57 13.31 -11.68 7.49
C ILE A 57 12.16 -10.70 7.73
N ILE A 58 12.46 -9.48 8.19
CA ILE A 58 11.45 -8.46 8.45
C ILE A 58 11.67 -7.29 7.50
N ALA A 59 10.63 -6.95 6.74
CA ALA A 59 10.61 -5.79 5.87
C ALA A 59 9.47 -4.84 6.26
N ARG A 60 9.49 -3.60 5.74
CA ARG A 60 8.44 -2.63 6.07
C ARG A 60 7.12 -2.99 5.39
N SER A 61 6.04 -2.76 6.11
CA SER A 61 4.71 -3.18 5.68
C SER A 61 4.11 -2.29 4.59
N ASP A 62 4.47 -1.01 4.53
CA ASP A 62 3.82 0.04 3.74
C ASP A 62 4.54 0.41 2.43
N HIS A 63 5.84 0.11 2.30
CA HIS A 63 6.62 0.36 1.08
C HIS A 63 7.47 -0.87 0.70
N PRO A 64 6.95 -1.76 -0.17
CA PRO A 64 7.50 -3.11 -0.37
C PRO A 64 8.79 -3.18 -1.21
N ALA A 65 9.34 -2.05 -1.68
CA ALA A 65 10.54 -2.04 -2.53
C ALA A 65 11.76 -2.71 -1.87
N ASP A 66 12.02 -2.44 -0.59
CA ASP A 66 13.11 -3.11 0.16
C ASP A 66 12.80 -4.59 0.42
N ALA A 67 11.52 -4.94 0.40
CA ALA A 67 11.05 -6.28 0.63
C ALA A 67 11.25 -7.17 -0.63
N LEU A 68 11.26 -6.62 -1.85
CA LEU A 68 11.67 -7.36 -3.07
C LEU A 68 13.10 -7.87 -2.98
N ALA A 69 13.98 -7.08 -2.35
CA ALA A 69 15.36 -7.46 -2.13
C ALA A 69 15.49 -8.69 -1.21
N SER A 70 14.47 -9.00 -0.39
CA SER A 70 14.49 -10.14 0.53
C SER A 70 14.81 -11.48 -0.15
N ALA A 71 14.55 -11.60 -1.45
CA ALA A 71 14.77 -12.83 -2.22
C ALA A 71 16.15 -13.46 -2.01
N GLY A 72 17.22 -12.65 -1.93
CA GLY A 72 18.57 -13.17 -1.68
C GLY A 72 18.69 -13.82 -0.30
N LEU A 73 18.18 -13.14 0.74
CA LEU A 73 18.17 -13.70 2.10
C LEU A 73 17.23 -14.91 2.22
N VAL A 74 16.09 -14.91 1.53
CA VAL A 74 15.22 -16.09 1.45
C VAL A 74 15.96 -17.25 0.78
N ALA A 75 16.72 -17.01 -0.28
CA ALA A 75 17.54 -18.04 -0.94
C ALA A 75 18.55 -18.68 0.04
N LYS A 76 19.22 -17.84 0.84
CA LYS A 76 20.23 -18.28 1.83
C LYS A 76 19.61 -19.02 3.02
N THR A 77 18.48 -18.54 3.54
CA THR A 77 17.97 -18.95 4.86
C THR A 77 16.76 -19.86 4.80
N GLY A 78 15.98 -19.81 3.71
CA GLY A 78 14.66 -20.44 3.64
C GLY A 78 13.64 -19.90 4.65
N ALA A 79 13.91 -18.72 5.24
CA ALA A 79 13.11 -18.12 6.29
C ALA A 79 11.79 -17.50 5.75
N PRO A 80 10.75 -17.40 6.60
CA PRO A 80 9.57 -16.59 6.29
C PRO A 80 9.92 -15.10 6.21
N VAL A 81 9.17 -14.38 5.36
CA VAL A 81 9.21 -12.92 5.27
C VAL A 81 8.02 -12.36 6.03
N LEU A 82 8.28 -11.63 7.11
CA LEU A 82 7.30 -10.96 7.95
C LEU A 82 7.33 -9.45 7.71
N LEU A 83 6.27 -8.75 8.10
CA LEU A 83 6.11 -7.31 7.87
C LEU A 83 5.99 -6.53 9.17
N SER A 84 6.67 -5.39 9.26
CA SER A 84 6.61 -4.46 10.39
C SER A 84 6.23 -3.05 9.94
N LYS A 85 5.56 -2.29 10.81
CA LYS A 85 5.42 -0.83 10.64
C LYS A 85 6.78 -0.15 10.85
N LYS A 86 6.92 1.08 10.36
CA LYS A 86 8.15 1.88 10.48
C LYS A 86 8.55 2.14 11.94
N GLY A 87 7.62 2.61 12.76
CA GLY A 87 7.90 3.14 14.11
C GLY A 87 7.58 2.19 15.27
N SER A 88 6.81 1.13 15.03
CA SER A 88 6.25 0.29 16.08
C SER A 88 6.32 -1.19 15.72
N LEU A 89 6.65 -2.03 16.70
CA LEU A 89 6.64 -3.48 16.56
C LEU A 89 5.26 -4.02 16.98
N ASP A 90 4.56 -4.69 16.06
CA ASP A 90 3.25 -5.30 16.34
C ASP A 90 3.41 -6.49 17.30
N SER A 91 2.51 -6.62 18.27
CA SER A 91 2.55 -7.73 19.24
C SER A 91 2.34 -9.08 18.56
N ARG A 92 1.53 -9.15 17.49
CA ARG A 92 1.32 -10.37 16.69
C ARG A 92 2.61 -10.80 15.99
N LEU A 93 3.40 -9.84 15.52
CA LEU A 93 4.71 -10.12 14.92
C LEU A 93 5.67 -10.70 15.96
N THR A 94 5.68 -10.15 17.18
CA THR A 94 6.49 -10.66 18.28
C THR A 94 6.08 -12.09 18.67
N ALA A 95 4.77 -12.35 18.75
CA ALA A 95 4.24 -13.68 19.03
C ALA A 95 4.64 -14.70 17.94
N GLU A 96 4.61 -14.30 16.67
CA GLU A 96 5.00 -15.18 15.56
C GLU A 96 6.51 -15.49 15.56
N ILE A 97 7.36 -14.50 15.86
CA ILE A 97 8.81 -14.71 16.02
C ILE A 97 9.09 -15.74 17.14
N LYS A 98 8.35 -15.63 18.26
CA LYS A 98 8.44 -16.57 19.37
C LYS A 98 7.92 -17.95 18.99
N ARG A 99 6.78 -18.05 18.30
CA ARG A 99 6.18 -19.32 17.82
C ARG A 99 7.17 -20.09 16.94
N LEU A 100 7.81 -19.39 16.01
CA LEU A 100 8.83 -19.97 15.12
C LEU A 100 10.10 -20.42 15.87
N GLY A 101 10.31 -19.94 17.09
CA GLY A 101 11.55 -20.15 17.84
C GLY A 101 12.75 -19.44 17.20
N ALA A 102 12.51 -18.36 16.47
CA ALA A 102 13.56 -17.66 15.72
C ALA A 102 14.58 -17.03 16.68
N LYS A 103 15.87 -17.18 16.35
CA LYS A 103 16.99 -16.60 17.09
C LYS A 103 17.67 -15.47 16.33
N GLN A 104 17.51 -15.44 15.01
CA GLN A 104 18.07 -14.41 14.14
C GLN A 104 16.97 -13.67 13.38
N VAL A 105 17.00 -12.35 13.42
CA VAL A 105 16.17 -11.47 12.59
C VAL A 105 17.07 -10.78 11.58
N TYR A 106 16.72 -10.83 10.30
CA TYR A 106 17.28 -9.97 9.27
C TYR A 106 16.32 -8.80 9.04
N LEU A 107 16.72 -7.61 9.45
CA LEU A 107 15.89 -6.40 9.37
C LEU A 107 16.26 -5.60 8.12
N LEU A 108 15.35 -5.52 7.15
CA LEU A 108 15.63 -4.89 5.86
C LEU A 108 15.37 -3.39 5.89
N GLY A 109 16.30 -2.64 5.27
CA GLY A 109 16.21 -1.19 5.12
C GLY A 109 16.83 -0.42 6.29
N GLY A 110 17.17 0.84 6.01
CA GLY A 110 17.74 1.75 7.01
C GLY A 110 16.73 2.14 8.09
N THR A 111 17.16 2.97 9.05
CA THR A 111 16.30 3.46 10.14
C THR A 111 15.11 4.29 9.64
N GLY A 112 15.20 4.89 8.45
CA GLY A 112 14.07 5.55 7.78
C GLY A 112 12.98 4.59 7.29
N ALA A 113 13.31 3.33 7.04
CA ALA A 113 12.37 2.27 6.62
C ALA A 113 11.77 1.55 7.83
N ILE A 114 12.62 1.08 8.74
CA ILE A 114 12.23 0.51 10.04
C ILE A 114 13.13 1.12 11.10
N SER A 115 12.54 1.86 12.02
CA SER A 115 13.23 2.66 13.05
C SER A 115 14.17 1.85 13.94
N GLY A 116 15.09 2.56 14.60
CA GLY A 116 15.97 1.97 15.61
C GLY A 116 15.23 1.49 16.87
N SER A 117 14.06 2.06 17.18
CA SER A 117 13.21 1.61 18.29
C SER A 117 12.61 0.22 18.04
N VAL A 118 12.17 -0.07 16.80
CA VAL A 118 11.72 -1.41 16.40
C VAL A 118 12.87 -2.42 16.52
N GLU A 119 14.07 -2.07 16.05
CA GLU A 119 15.26 -2.93 16.20
C GLU A 119 15.59 -3.19 17.67
N SER A 120 15.54 -2.17 18.52
CA SER A 120 15.79 -2.30 19.95
C SER A 120 14.73 -3.17 20.64
N SER A 121 13.46 -3.01 20.23
CA SER A 121 12.34 -3.84 20.71
C SER A 121 12.49 -5.30 20.30
N LEU A 122 13.04 -5.58 19.11
CA LEU A 122 13.35 -6.95 18.71
C LEU A 122 14.50 -7.52 19.56
N LYS A 123 15.59 -6.76 19.77
CA LYS A 123 16.71 -7.21 20.61
C LYS A 123 16.28 -7.53 22.05
N SER A 124 15.36 -6.74 22.63
CA SER A 124 14.85 -7.00 23.98
C SER A 124 14.01 -8.27 24.09
N GLN A 125 13.49 -8.80 22.98
CA GLN A 125 12.85 -10.13 22.92
C GLN A 125 13.87 -11.29 22.91
N GLY A 126 15.17 -11.01 23.02
CA GLY A 126 16.22 -12.02 23.09
C GLY A 126 16.60 -12.62 21.73
N VAL A 127 16.30 -11.93 20.62
CA VAL A 127 16.74 -12.32 19.28
C VAL A 127 17.93 -11.48 18.82
N SER A 128 18.86 -12.11 18.10
CA SER A 128 19.91 -11.41 17.38
C SER A 128 19.29 -10.66 16.20
N VAL A 129 19.59 -9.38 16.05
CA VAL A 129 19.09 -8.57 14.93
C VAL A 129 20.25 -8.13 14.06
N LYS A 130 20.19 -8.48 12.77
CA LYS A 130 21.13 -8.03 11.75
C LYS A 130 20.39 -7.14 10.76
N ARG A 131 20.65 -5.84 10.81
CA ARG A 131 20.12 -4.90 9.83
C ARG A 131 20.88 -5.03 8.51
N VAL A 132 20.16 -5.08 7.40
CA VAL A 132 20.72 -5.14 6.05
C VAL A 132 20.12 -4.00 5.23
N SER A 133 20.93 -2.99 4.94
CA SER A 133 20.48 -1.73 4.38
C SER A 133 21.56 -1.06 3.53
N GLY A 134 21.14 -0.19 2.62
CA GLY A 134 21.97 0.86 2.04
C GLY A 134 21.18 2.18 1.97
N ASP A 135 21.81 3.22 1.43
CA ASP A 135 21.23 4.58 1.39
C ASP A 135 19.95 4.68 0.56
N THR A 136 19.80 3.80 -0.43
CA THR A 136 18.63 3.68 -1.29
C THR A 136 18.14 2.23 -1.36
N ARG A 137 16.94 2.01 -1.92
CA ARG A 137 16.43 0.66 -2.24
C ARG A 137 17.38 -0.13 -3.14
N TYR A 138 18.06 0.53 -4.05
CA TYR A 138 18.99 -0.09 -5.01
C TYR A 138 20.24 -0.64 -4.30
N THR A 139 20.83 0.17 -3.41
CA THR A 139 21.99 -0.24 -2.60
C THR A 139 21.61 -1.20 -1.47
N THR A 140 20.37 -1.13 -0.98
CA THR A 140 19.81 -2.14 -0.06
C THR A 140 19.74 -3.50 -0.75
N ALA A 141 19.25 -3.58 -1.99
CA ALA A 141 19.24 -4.83 -2.75
C ALA A 141 20.64 -5.42 -2.95
N GLN A 142 21.63 -4.58 -3.29
CA GLN A 142 23.03 -5.01 -3.38
C GLN A 142 23.55 -5.55 -2.04
N SER A 143 23.23 -4.87 -0.93
CA SER A 143 23.63 -5.29 0.42
C SER A 143 22.99 -6.62 0.82
N VAL A 144 21.73 -6.83 0.46
CA VAL A 144 21.04 -8.12 0.66
C VAL A 144 21.69 -9.23 -0.15
N ASN A 145 22.04 -8.98 -1.42
CA ASN A 145 22.74 -9.97 -2.23
C ASN A 145 24.12 -10.33 -1.64
N LYS A 146 24.86 -9.34 -1.14
CA LYS A 146 26.14 -9.56 -0.46
C LYS A 146 25.96 -10.40 0.80
N GLU A 147 25.01 -10.03 1.65
CA GLU A 147 24.70 -10.77 2.88
C GLU A 147 24.26 -12.21 2.59
N ALA A 148 23.52 -12.41 1.49
CA ALA A 148 23.07 -13.71 1.01
C ALA A 148 24.21 -14.59 0.45
N GLY A 149 25.41 -14.04 0.25
CA GLY A 149 26.50 -14.74 -0.44
C GLY A 149 26.30 -14.84 -1.96
N LEU A 150 25.41 -14.03 -2.53
CA LEU A 150 25.06 -14.02 -3.95
C LEU A 150 25.78 -12.91 -4.75
N GLY A 151 26.66 -12.15 -4.10
CA GLY A 151 27.37 -11.02 -4.71
C GLY A 151 28.30 -11.38 -5.87
N SER A 152 28.75 -12.64 -5.96
CA SER A 152 29.65 -13.15 -7.00
C SER A 152 28.95 -14.01 -8.06
N ALA A 153 27.61 -14.08 -8.06
CA ALA A 153 26.87 -14.90 -9.02
C ALA A 153 27.15 -14.50 -10.48
N SER A 154 27.17 -15.49 -11.37
CA SER A 154 27.34 -15.29 -12.82
C SER A 154 26.05 -14.90 -13.54
N THR A 155 24.90 -15.16 -12.92
CA THR A 155 23.57 -14.82 -13.44
C THR A 155 22.83 -13.96 -12.42
N ALA A 156 22.14 -12.92 -12.86
CA ALA A 156 21.35 -12.05 -12.00
C ALA A 156 19.97 -11.74 -12.61
N ILE A 157 18.98 -11.50 -11.76
CA ILE A 157 17.68 -10.97 -12.16
C ILE A 157 17.69 -9.44 -12.00
N LEU A 158 17.20 -8.73 -13.02
CA LEU A 158 17.04 -7.28 -13.00
C LEU A 158 15.55 -6.93 -13.10
N VAL A 159 15.07 -6.14 -12.15
CA VAL A 159 13.68 -5.67 -12.08
C VAL A 159 13.63 -4.16 -11.83
N ASN A 160 12.55 -3.49 -12.21
CA ASN A 160 12.38 -2.08 -11.89
C ASN A 160 12.01 -1.92 -10.40
N GLY A 161 12.78 -1.11 -9.68
CA GLY A 161 12.58 -0.82 -8.26
C GLY A 161 11.63 0.34 -7.96
N SER A 162 11.15 1.04 -8.98
CA SER A 162 10.17 2.15 -8.97
C SER A 162 8.78 1.73 -9.47
N THR A 163 8.69 0.74 -10.37
CA THR A 163 7.46 0.12 -10.87
C THR A 163 7.55 -1.40 -10.67
N VAL A 164 7.23 -1.85 -9.46
CA VAL A 164 7.50 -3.18 -8.92
C VAL A 164 6.47 -4.23 -9.31
N ALA A 165 5.37 -3.86 -9.97
CA ALA A 165 4.33 -4.81 -10.38
C ALA A 165 4.90 -6.02 -11.14
N ASP A 166 5.78 -5.78 -12.11
CA ASP A 166 6.46 -6.83 -12.90
C ASP A 166 7.54 -7.58 -12.09
N ALA A 167 7.97 -7.02 -10.96
CA ALA A 167 8.97 -7.56 -10.05
C ALA A 167 8.41 -8.51 -8.99
N LEU A 168 7.09 -8.45 -8.74
CA LEU A 168 6.43 -9.24 -7.68
C LEU A 168 6.64 -10.74 -7.86
N SER A 169 6.47 -11.24 -9.08
CA SER A 169 6.69 -12.66 -9.39
C SER A 169 8.16 -13.07 -9.39
N ALA A 170 9.08 -12.10 -9.57
CA ALA A 170 10.51 -12.37 -9.66
C ALA A 170 11.13 -12.77 -8.31
N SER A 171 10.62 -12.23 -7.19
CA SER A 171 11.21 -12.45 -5.85
C SER A 171 11.21 -13.92 -5.43
N GLY A 172 10.07 -14.59 -5.54
CA GLY A 172 9.96 -16.02 -5.25
C GLY A 172 10.80 -16.89 -6.20
N ILE A 173 10.86 -16.51 -7.48
CA ILE A 173 11.65 -17.22 -8.50
C ILE A 173 13.16 -17.08 -8.23
N ALA A 174 13.63 -15.88 -7.91
CA ALA A 174 15.02 -15.61 -7.54
C ALA A 174 15.42 -16.41 -6.31
N ALA A 175 14.56 -16.44 -5.29
CA ALA A 175 14.77 -17.25 -4.10
C ALA A 175 14.88 -18.74 -4.44
N ASN A 176 13.98 -19.27 -5.26
CA ASN A 176 13.99 -20.68 -5.71
C ASN A 176 15.27 -21.04 -6.47
N LYS A 177 15.71 -20.18 -7.38
CA LYS A 177 16.88 -20.41 -8.25
C LYS A 177 18.22 -19.96 -7.63
N ASN A 178 18.21 -19.45 -6.40
CA ASN A 178 19.38 -18.89 -5.73
C ASN A 178 20.09 -17.80 -6.56
N LEU A 179 19.30 -16.88 -7.13
CA LEU A 179 19.82 -15.79 -7.96
C LEU A 179 19.70 -14.45 -7.22
N PRO A 180 20.70 -13.55 -7.35
CA PRO A 180 20.57 -12.19 -6.82
C PRO A 180 19.55 -11.37 -7.61
N ILE A 181 18.83 -10.49 -6.90
CA ILE A 181 17.97 -9.48 -7.51
C ILE A 181 18.67 -8.12 -7.43
N TYR A 182 18.81 -7.46 -8.57
CA TYR A 182 19.19 -6.05 -8.65
C TYR A 182 18.00 -5.22 -9.10
N LEU A 183 17.93 -4.00 -8.56
CA LEU A 183 16.89 -3.05 -8.88
C LEU A 183 17.41 -2.02 -9.91
N SER A 184 16.60 -1.70 -10.91
CA SER A 184 16.84 -0.63 -11.88
C SER A 184 15.77 0.45 -11.78
N ARG A 185 16.01 1.58 -12.47
CA ARG A 185 14.96 2.51 -12.91
C ARG A 185 14.56 2.14 -14.34
N THR A 186 13.56 2.84 -14.89
CA THR A 186 13.15 2.63 -16.28
C THR A 186 14.30 2.86 -17.26
N ASN A 187 15.06 3.94 -17.09
CA ASN A 187 16.09 4.37 -18.04
C ASN A 187 17.52 4.25 -17.49
N SER A 188 17.74 3.63 -16.32
CA SER A 188 19.08 3.52 -15.74
C SER A 188 19.20 2.37 -14.73
N THR A 189 20.44 1.93 -14.50
CA THR A 189 20.84 0.99 -13.44
C THR A 189 21.57 1.77 -12.35
N PRO A 190 20.92 2.11 -11.22
CA PRO A 190 21.53 2.98 -10.19
C PRO A 190 22.70 2.33 -9.46
N VAL A 191 22.77 1.00 -9.48
CA VAL A 191 23.90 0.20 -9.00
C VAL A 191 24.47 -0.56 -10.19
N GLU A 192 25.79 -0.53 -10.34
CA GLU A 192 26.46 -1.34 -11.35
C GLU A 192 26.41 -2.82 -10.97
N LEU A 193 26.06 -3.67 -11.94
CA LEU A 193 26.10 -5.12 -11.73
C LEU A 193 27.56 -5.58 -11.59
N PRO A 194 27.87 -6.48 -10.64
CA PRO A 194 29.22 -7.02 -10.50
C PRO A 194 29.79 -7.55 -11.82
N SER A 195 31.11 -7.44 -12.00
CA SER A 195 31.81 -7.93 -13.20
C SER A 195 31.67 -9.45 -13.39
N THR A 196 31.38 -10.19 -12.30
CA THR A 196 31.07 -11.62 -12.31
C THR A 196 29.75 -11.92 -13.03
N VAL A 197 28.78 -11.01 -13.01
CA VAL A 197 27.48 -11.19 -13.67
C VAL A 197 27.66 -11.14 -15.18
N LYS A 198 27.58 -12.30 -15.83
CA LYS A 198 27.64 -12.48 -17.29
C LYS A 198 26.26 -12.60 -17.93
N ASN A 199 25.28 -13.14 -17.21
CA ASN A 199 23.90 -13.30 -17.69
C ASN A 199 22.95 -12.42 -16.87
N VAL A 200 22.08 -11.68 -17.55
CA VAL A 200 21.06 -10.84 -16.92
C VAL A 200 19.70 -11.26 -17.43
N VAL A 201 18.80 -11.59 -16.51
CA VAL A 201 17.40 -11.86 -16.83
C VAL A 201 16.57 -10.65 -16.41
N ILE A 202 16.09 -9.88 -17.38
CA ILE A 202 15.23 -8.73 -17.16
C ILE A 202 13.79 -9.21 -17.02
N PHE A 203 13.12 -8.83 -15.93
CA PHE A 203 11.69 -9.04 -15.76
C PHE A 203 10.96 -7.72 -15.96
N GLY A 204 10.00 -7.71 -16.88
CA GLY A 204 9.21 -6.54 -17.26
C GLY A 204 9.45 -6.05 -18.68
N GLY A 205 8.42 -5.41 -19.23
CA GLY A 205 8.45 -4.83 -20.58
C GLY A 205 9.37 -3.61 -20.68
N THR A 206 9.44 -3.00 -21.87
CA THR A 206 10.29 -1.81 -22.12
C THR A 206 9.81 -0.57 -21.38
N ALA A 207 8.52 -0.50 -21.03
CA ALA A 207 7.97 0.55 -20.16
C ALA A 207 8.49 0.44 -18.71
N ALA A 208 8.77 -0.79 -18.24
CA ALA A 208 9.37 -1.03 -16.93
C ALA A 208 10.89 -0.89 -16.99
N ILE A 209 11.57 -1.50 -17.97
CA ILE A 209 13.03 -1.35 -18.14
C ILE A 209 13.32 -1.14 -19.62
N SER A 210 13.75 0.06 -19.98
CA SER A 210 13.90 0.49 -21.36
C SER A 210 14.84 -0.39 -22.19
N SER A 211 14.67 -0.35 -23.50
CA SER A 211 15.61 -0.97 -24.44
C SER A 211 17.02 -0.38 -24.33
N SER A 212 17.16 0.88 -23.91
CA SER A 212 18.47 1.51 -23.72
C SER A 212 19.24 0.91 -22.54
N VAL A 213 18.56 0.54 -21.44
CA VAL A 213 19.20 -0.21 -20.34
C VAL A 213 19.67 -1.58 -20.83
N GLU A 214 18.83 -2.30 -21.57
CA GLU A 214 19.20 -3.59 -22.15
C GLU A 214 20.40 -3.50 -23.11
N GLN A 215 20.41 -2.51 -24.00
CA GLN A 215 21.52 -2.27 -24.93
C GLN A 215 22.81 -1.92 -24.19
N LYS A 216 22.74 -1.11 -23.12
CA LYS A 216 23.89 -0.80 -22.27
C LYS A 216 24.46 -2.06 -21.60
N LEU A 217 23.62 -2.98 -21.14
CA LEU A 217 24.10 -4.24 -20.55
C LEU A 217 24.77 -5.13 -21.61
N LYS A 218 24.21 -5.20 -22.82
CA LYS A 218 24.82 -5.94 -23.95
C LYS A 218 26.16 -5.35 -24.38
N SER A 219 26.30 -4.03 -24.45
CA SER A 219 27.57 -3.37 -24.79
C SER A 219 28.66 -3.58 -23.72
N GLN A 220 28.27 -3.86 -22.48
CA GLN A 220 29.16 -4.33 -21.41
C GLN A 220 29.51 -5.83 -21.51
N GLY A 221 29.18 -6.50 -22.61
CA GLY A 221 29.47 -7.91 -22.84
C GLY A 221 28.59 -8.88 -22.06
N LYS A 222 27.43 -8.45 -21.55
CA LYS A 222 26.49 -9.31 -20.82
C LYS A 222 25.47 -9.95 -21.78
N SER A 223 25.17 -11.23 -21.57
CA SER A 223 24.04 -11.89 -22.21
C SER A 223 22.75 -11.47 -21.51
N VAL A 224 21.75 -10.99 -22.26
CA VAL A 224 20.51 -10.45 -21.68
C VAL A 224 19.30 -11.20 -22.24
N GLN A 225 18.49 -11.77 -21.34
CA GLN A 225 17.19 -12.37 -21.63
C GLN A 225 16.09 -11.52 -21.01
N ARG A 226 15.08 -11.12 -21.78
CA ARG A 226 13.90 -10.42 -21.26
C ARG A 226 12.71 -11.36 -21.11
N ILE A 227 12.09 -11.33 -19.95
CA ILE A 227 10.84 -12.02 -19.62
C ILE A 227 9.78 -10.94 -19.39
N SER A 228 8.84 -10.82 -20.32
CA SER A 228 7.80 -9.80 -20.30
C SER A 228 6.52 -10.30 -20.98
N GLY A 229 5.43 -9.60 -20.78
CA GLY A 229 4.19 -9.72 -21.54
C GLY A 229 3.59 -8.33 -21.83
N ALA A 230 2.38 -8.31 -22.39
CA ALA A 230 1.64 -7.08 -22.66
C ALA A 230 1.33 -6.29 -21.38
N ASP A 231 1.18 -6.99 -20.26
CA ASP A 231 0.97 -6.41 -18.93
C ASP A 231 1.69 -7.23 -17.84
N ARG A 232 1.49 -6.82 -16.58
CA ARG A 232 2.03 -7.47 -15.39
C ARG A 232 1.54 -8.90 -15.20
N TYR A 233 0.31 -9.22 -15.62
CA TYR A 233 -0.27 -10.54 -15.46
C TYR A 233 0.38 -11.52 -16.41
N GLU A 234 0.50 -11.13 -17.69
CA GLU A 234 1.20 -11.93 -18.68
C GLU A 234 2.69 -12.06 -18.34
N THR A 235 3.33 -10.99 -17.87
CA THR A 235 4.71 -11.03 -17.37
C THR A 235 4.86 -12.07 -16.25
N SER A 236 3.91 -12.13 -15.30
CA SER A 236 3.94 -13.12 -14.22
C SER A 236 3.76 -14.57 -14.70
N VAL A 237 2.91 -14.79 -15.70
CA VAL A 237 2.72 -16.12 -16.32
C VAL A 237 3.97 -16.54 -17.09
N ASN A 238 4.57 -15.63 -17.85
CA ASN A 238 5.80 -15.89 -18.60
C ASN A 238 6.99 -16.14 -17.66
N ALA A 239 7.05 -15.41 -16.54
CA ALA A 239 7.97 -15.67 -15.44
C ALA A 239 7.81 -17.08 -14.85
N ALA A 240 6.58 -17.52 -14.58
CA ALA A 240 6.32 -18.86 -14.06
C ALA A 240 6.72 -19.96 -15.05
N LYS A 241 6.41 -19.78 -16.34
CA LYS A 241 6.80 -20.69 -17.43
C LYS A 241 8.32 -20.76 -17.61
N TRP A 242 9.01 -19.63 -17.50
CA TRP A 242 10.47 -19.58 -17.54
C TRP A 242 11.09 -20.28 -16.32
N ALA A 243 10.50 -20.08 -15.14
CA ALA A 243 11.05 -20.62 -13.90
C ALA A 243 10.95 -22.14 -13.82
N LYS A 244 9.88 -22.74 -14.37
CA LYS A 244 9.60 -24.19 -14.37
C LYS A 244 9.72 -24.83 -12.99
N LEU A 245 9.19 -24.16 -11.97
CA LEU A 245 9.24 -24.67 -10.61
C LEU A 245 8.33 -25.91 -10.45
N SER A 246 8.87 -26.96 -9.83
CA SER A 246 8.27 -28.30 -9.69
C SER A 246 7.29 -28.44 -8.53
N GLY A 247 7.10 -27.38 -7.72
CA GLY A 247 6.17 -27.39 -6.59
C GLY A 247 4.74 -27.66 -7.01
N LYS A 248 3.96 -28.23 -6.09
CA LYS A 248 2.57 -28.64 -6.31
C LYS A 248 1.56 -27.49 -6.24
N HIS A 249 2.03 -26.27 -5.95
CA HIS A 249 1.17 -25.11 -5.71
C HIS A 249 1.41 -23.97 -6.71
N ASN A 250 0.37 -23.19 -6.98
CA ASN A 250 0.46 -21.82 -7.50
C ASN A 250 0.14 -20.85 -6.36
N LEU A 251 0.93 -19.78 -6.21
CA LEU A 251 0.62 -18.70 -5.26
C LEU A 251 -0.06 -17.56 -6.02
N ILE A 252 -1.36 -17.37 -5.81
CA ILE A 252 -2.14 -16.32 -6.47
C ILE A 252 -2.13 -15.08 -5.57
N VAL A 253 -1.59 -13.98 -6.09
CA VAL A 253 -1.47 -12.70 -5.37
C VAL A 253 -2.08 -11.56 -6.18
N ARG A 254 -2.49 -10.49 -5.50
CA ARG A 254 -2.99 -9.27 -6.17
C ARG A 254 -1.87 -8.61 -6.97
N GLY A 255 -2.10 -8.42 -8.27
CA GLY A 255 -1.23 -7.70 -9.19
C GLY A 255 -1.56 -6.21 -9.35
N THR A 256 -2.65 -5.71 -8.77
CA THR A 256 -3.02 -4.29 -8.78
C THR A 256 -2.65 -3.59 -7.47
N SER A 257 -2.26 -2.33 -7.57
CA SER A 257 -2.23 -1.48 -6.38
C SER A 257 -3.64 -0.95 -6.10
N VAL A 258 -3.99 -0.84 -4.83
CA VAL A 258 -5.23 -0.16 -4.39
C VAL A 258 -5.08 1.36 -4.40
N LYS A 259 -3.85 1.86 -4.51
CA LYS A 259 -3.56 3.29 -4.65
C LYS A 259 -3.05 3.54 -6.07
N SER A 260 -3.61 4.54 -6.74
CA SER A 260 -3.09 4.97 -8.05
C SER A 260 -1.74 5.68 -7.95
N SER A 261 -1.42 6.26 -6.77
CA SER A 261 -0.19 7.01 -6.48
C SER A 261 0.95 6.20 -5.87
N ALA A 262 0.68 5.01 -5.34
CA ALA A 262 1.68 4.20 -4.65
C ALA A 262 1.54 2.72 -5.01
N GLU A 263 2.64 1.99 -5.03
CA GLU A 263 2.64 0.56 -5.27
C GLU A 263 2.44 -0.24 -3.96
N ASP A 264 1.24 -0.82 -3.80
CA ASP A 264 0.82 -1.50 -2.58
C ASP A 264 0.59 -3.02 -2.81
N TYR A 265 1.65 -3.81 -2.63
CA TYR A 265 1.64 -5.27 -2.85
C TYR A 265 2.22 -6.08 -1.67
N PRO A 266 1.79 -5.85 -0.43
CA PRO A 266 2.42 -6.46 0.73
C PRO A 266 2.34 -8.00 0.71
N ASP A 267 1.22 -8.57 0.29
CA ASP A 267 1.01 -10.03 0.25
C ASP A 267 1.93 -10.70 -0.78
N ALA A 268 2.12 -10.05 -1.93
CA ALA A 268 3.01 -10.53 -2.97
C ALA A 268 4.46 -10.58 -2.49
N VAL A 269 4.89 -9.65 -1.64
CA VAL A 269 6.27 -9.65 -1.16
C VAL A 269 6.49 -10.62 0.00
N ALA A 270 5.53 -10.75 0.92
CA ALA A 270 5.57 -11.80 1.95
C ALA A 270 5.60 -13.21 1.33
N SER A 271 5.06 -13.38 0.12
CA SER A 271 5.01 -14.66 -0.60
C SER A 271 6.38 -15.24 -0.98
N ALA A 272 7.46 -14.44 -1.03
CA ALA A 272 8.78 -14.91 -1.50
C ALA A 272 9.30 -16.10 -0.68
N GLY A 273 9.15 -16.04 0.65
CA GLY A 273 9.49 -17.14 1.54
C GLY A 273 8.68 -18.40 1.22
N LEU A 274 7.36 -18.26 1.12
CA LEU A 274 6.47 -19.40 0.90
C LEU A 274 6.67 -20.01 -0.50
N SER A 275 6.93 -19.17 -1.50
CA SER A 275 7.31 -19.58 -2.85
C SER A 275 8.56 -20.45 -2.83
N LYS A 276 9.61 -20.09 -2.08
CA LYS A 276 10.81 -20.92 -1.90
C LYS A 276 10.49 -22.21 -1.17
N LYS A 277 9.72 -22.14 -0.07
CA LYS A 277 9.36 -23.29 0.76
C LYS A 277 8.62 -24.36 -0.05
N LEU A 278 7.70 -23.95 -0.92
CA LEU A 278 6.82 -24.85 -1.67
C LEU A 278 7.33 -25.16 -3.08
N GLY A 279 8.39 -24.49 -3.55
CA GLY A 279 8.79 -24.55 -4.95
C GLY A 279 7.69 -24.03 -5.90
N ALA A 280 6.93 -23.03 -5.46
CA ALA A 280 5.70 -22.58 -6.12
C ALA A 280 5.91 -21.24 -6.85
N PRO A 281 5.46 -21.07 -8.11
CA PRO A 281 5.49 -19.77 -8.78
C PRO A 281 4.45 -18.82 -8.17
N VAL A 282 4.76 -17.53 -8.21
CA VAL A 282 3.83 -16.45 -7.87
C VAL A 282 3.15 -15.97 -9.15
N ILE A 283 1.82 -16.05 -9.18
CA ILE A 283 0.95 -15.68 -10.29
C ILE A 283 0.14 -14.46 -9.90
N LEU A 284 0.19 -13.41 -10.72
CA LEU A 284 -0.56 -12.19 -10.47
C LEU A 284 -1.99 -12.32 -10.99
N SER A 285 -2.94 -11.81 -10.22
CA SER A 285 -4.34 -11.66 -10.63
C SER A 285 -4.88 -10.28 -10.26
N HIS A 286 -5.87 -9.80 -11.02
CA HIS A 286 -6.63 -8.62 -10.66
C HIS A 286 -7.57 -8.94 -9.48
N ASN A 287 -7.92 -7.95 -8.66
CA ASN A 287 -8.76 -8.19 -7.48
C ASN A 287 -10.16 -8.74 -7.82
N SER A 288 -10.79 -8.30 -8.90
CA SER A 288 -12.17 -8.66 -9.30
C SER A 288 -12.36 -9.15 -10.73
N SER A 289 -11.39 -8.92 -11.62
CA SER A 289 -11.47 -9.24 -13.04
C SER A 289 -10.15 -9.83 -13.56
N PRO A 290 -9.84 -11.09 -13.21
CA PRO A 290 -8.60 -11.75 -13.60
C PRO A 290 -8.36 -11.70 -15.11
N ALA A 291 -7.12 -11.36 -15.49
CA ALA A 291 -6.73 -11.33 -16.89
C ALA A 291 -6.87 -12.73 -17.53
N SER A 292 -7.26 -12.78 -18.81
CA SER A 292 -7.45 -14.05 -19.53
C SER A 292 -6.21 -14.94 -19.53
N VAL A 293 -5.02 -14.35 -19.58
CA VAL A 293 -3.75 -15.09 -19.47
C VAL A 293 -3.58 -15.79 -18.12
N THR A 294 -3.99 -15.14 -17.03
CA THR A 294 -3.99 -15.73 -15.69
C THR A 294 -5.03 -16.85 -15.60
N LYS A 295 -6.26 -16.62 -16.08
CA LYS A 295 -7.33 -17.63 -16.10
C LYS A 295 -6.90 -18.90 -16.85
N ASN A 296 -6.30 -18.73 -18.03
CA ASN A 296 -5.83 -19.84 -18.86
C ASN A 296 -4.66 -20.59 -18.19
N TYR A 297 -3.74 -19.86 -17.54
CA TYR A 297 -2.63 -20.50 -16.83
C TYR A 297 -3.11 -21.33 -15.65
N ILE A 298 -4.01 -20.78 -14.82
CA ILE A 298 -4.55 -21.48 -13.65
C ILE A 298 -5.39 -22.69 -14.10
N SER A 299 -6.28 -22.53 -15.08
CA SER A 299 -7.15 -23.62 -15.56
C SER A 299 -6.38 -24.77 -16.25
N SER A 300 -5.21 -24.49 -16.83
CA SER A 300 -4.36 -25.52 -17.44
C SER A 300 -3.34 -26.13 -16.47
N SER A 301 -3.25 -25.61 -15.24
CA SER A 301 -2.33 -26.09 -14.22
C SER A 301 -2.92 -27.27 -13.46
N SER A 302 -2.12 -28.33 -13.26
CA SER A 302 -2.46 -29.42 -12.34
C SER A 302 -2.11 -29.11 -10.87
N LYS A 303 -1.66 -27.88 -10.59
CA LYS A 303 -1.24 -27.43 -9.25
C LYS A 303 -2.42 -26.88 -8.46
N THR A 304 -2.41 -27.11 -7.15
CA THR A 304 -3.38 -26.52 -6.22
C THR A 304 -3.09 -25.04 -6.00
N ASN A 305 -4.11 -24.22 -5.80
CA ASN A 305 -3.95 -22.78 -5.68
C ASN A 305 -3.98 -22.32 -4.22
N LEU A 306 -2.99 -21.52 -3.83
CA LEU A 306 -2.97 -20.78 -2.58
C LEU A 306 -3.21 -19.30 -2.89
N VAL A 307 -4.38 -18.80 -2.52
CA VAL A 307 -4.77 -17.40 -2.69
C VAL A 307 -4.26 -16.61 -1.49
N LEU A 308 -3.39 -15.63 -1.74
CA LEU A 308 -2.76 -14.86 -0.67
C LEU A 308 -3.45 -13.49 -0.53
N GLY A 309 -3.80 -13.14 0.70
CA GLY A 309 -4.52 -11.92 1.03
C GLY A 309 -6.04 -12.13 1.12
N GLY A 310 -6.71 -11.17 1.76
CA GLY A 310 -8.17 -11.20 1.98
C GLY A 310 -8.98 -10.99 0.70
N THR A 311 -10.30 -10.91 0.84
CA THR A 311 -11.22 -10.68 -0.29
C THR A 311 -11.04 -9.32 -0.95
N THR A 312 -10.46 -8.34 -0.25
CA THR A 312 -10.05 -7.04 -0.81
C THR A 312 -8.79 -7.15 -1.68
N ALA A 313 -7.96 -8.17 -1.46
CA ALA A 313 -6.81 -8.47 -2.29
C ALA A 313 -7.23 -9.23 -3.55
N ILE A 314 -7.93 -10.35 -3.38
CA ILE A 314 -8.53 -11.18 -4.43
C ILE A 314 -9.96 -11.53 -4.01
N SER A 315 -10.95 -10.95 -4.68
CA SER A 315 -12.37 -11.11 -4.37
C SER A 315 -12.88 -12.52 -4.71
N ASN A 316 -14.01 -12.91 -4.11
CA ASN A 316 -14.68 -14.16 -4.45
C ASN A 316 -15.11 -14.19 -5.93
N LYS A 317 -15.46 -13.03 -6.51
CA LYS A 317 -15.72 -12.92 -7.94
C LYS A 317 -14.49 -13.32 -8.76
N ALA A 318 -13.31 -12.80 -8.41
CA ALA A 318 -12.08 -13.17 -9.09
C ALA A 318 -11.73 -14.66 -8.92
N LEU A 319 -12.03 -15.27 -7.77
CA LEU A 319 -11.83 -16.71 -7.59
C LEU A 319 -12.75 -17.54 -8.48
N ASN A 320 -14.03 -17.16 -8.56
CA ASN A 320 -14.99 -17.81 -9.45
C ASN A 320 -14.54 -17.67 -10.91
N ASP A 321 -14.11 -16.48 -11.33
CA ASP A 321 -13.59 -16.25 -12.69
C ASP A 321 -12.29 -17.03 -13.00
N LEU A 322 -11.53 -17.42 -11.96
CA LEU A 322 -10.33 -18.25 -12.07
C LEU A 322 -10.63 -19.76 -11.98
N ASN A 323 -11.88 -20.15 -11.73
CA ASN A 323 -12.28 -21.52 -11.36
C ASN A 323 -11.54 -22.07 -10.13
N VAL A 324 -11.22 -21.19 -9.18
CA VAL A 324 -10.57 -21.54 -7.91
C VAL A 324 -11.65 -21.79 -6.86
N SER A 325 -11.70 -23.02 -6.33
CA SER A 325 -12.74 -23.46 -5.40
C SER A 325 -12.14 -23.73 -4.03
N LEU A 326 -12.32 -22.78 -3.11
CA LEU A 326 -11.76 -22.89 -1.76
C LEU A 326 -12.41 -24.03 -0.99
N SER A 327 -11.61 -24.77 -0.23
CA SER A 327 -12.11 -25.79 0.69
C SER A 327 -13.03 -25.21 1.76
N SER A 328 -14.18 -25.82 1.96
CA SER A 328 -15.02 -25.63 3.16
C SER A 328 -14.43 -26.28 4.42
N GLY A 329 -13.16 -26.72 4.38
CA GLY A 329 -12.54 -27.61 5.38
C GLY A 329 -11.20 -27.14 5.94
N GLY A 330 -10.94 -25.83 6.01
CA GLY A 330 -9.73 -25.28 6.62
C GLY A 330 -10.00 -23.91 7.24
N SER A 331 -10.39 -23.91 8.51
CA SER A 331 -10.68 -22.73 9.35
C SER A 331 -11.83 -21.84 8.85
N THR A 332 -13.05 -22.30 9.11
CA THR A 332 -14.02 -21.44 9.81
C THR A 332 -13.42 -21.09 11.18
N ALA A 333 -12.50 -20.13 11.22
CA ALA A 333 -12.54 -19.23 12.35
C ALA A 333 -13.75 -18.34 12.05
N PRO A 334 -14.78 -18.33 12.89
CA PRO A 334 -15.72 -17.23 12.85
C PRO A 334 -14.90 -15.94 12.85
N GLU A 335 -15.23 -14.97 11.98
CA GLU A 335 -15.07 -13.57 12.39
C GLU A 335 -16.00 -13.40 13.60
N ASP A 336 -15.57 -13.84 14.78
CA ASP A 336 -15.87 -13.15 16.04
C ASP A 336 -15.08 -13.74 17.22
N ASP A 337 -14.21 -12.91 17.78
CA ASP A 337 -14.38 -12.50 19.18
C ASP A 337 -14.12 -10.99 19.26
N SER A 338 -14.89 -10.23 18.47
CA SER A 338 -15.13 -8.82 18.69
C SER A 338 -16.63 -8.65 18.76
N SER A 339 -17.22 -9.05 19.89
CA SER A 339 -18.65 -8.95 20.19
C SER A 339 -19.32 -7.79 19.44
N LEU A 340 -20.16 -8.12 18.45
CA LEU A 340 -20.95 -7.14 17.72
C LEU A 340 -21.65 -6.23 18.72
N THR A 341 -21.27 -4.95 18.71
CA THR A 341 -21.82 -3.98 19.64
C THR A 341 -22.99 -3.30 18.95
N SER A 342 -24.19 -3.41 19.53
CA SER A 342 -25.33 -2.63 19.05
C SER A 342 -25.01 -1.15 19.17
N ALA A 343 -25.38 -0.35 18.17
CA ALA A 343 -25.17 1.08 18.16
C ALA A 343 -26.34 1.81 17.51
N THR A 344 -26.44 3.11 17.77
CA THR A 344 -27.37 4.00 17.07
C THR A 344 -26.61 5.06 16.29
N ILE A 345 -27.12 5.38 15.10
CA ILE A 345 -26.56 6.46 14.30
C ILE A 345 -27.00 7.81 14.86
N SER A 346 -26.05 8.68 15.17
CA SER A 346 -26.29 10.06 15.57
C SER A 346 -25.67 11.00 14.54
N SER A 347 -26.48 11.46 13.59
CA SER A 347 -26.04 12.32 12.49
C SER A 347 -27.13 13.33 12.11
N PRO A 348 -26.80 14.59 11.77
CA PRO A 348 -27.77 15.55 11.25
C PRO A 348 -28.19 15.29 9.79
N TYR A 349 -27.62 14.30 9.11
CA TYR A 349 -27.92 13.92 7.71
C TYR A 349 -27.77 12.41 7.46
N GLU A 350 -28.26 11.93 6.31
CA GLU A 350 -28.07 10.53 5.88
C GLU A 350 -26.58 10.24 5.60
N ILE A 351 -26.08 9.15 6.15
CA ILE A 351 -24.69 8.74 6.04
C ILE A 351 -24.56 7.65 4.98
N ASN A 352 -23.71 7.88 3.99
CA ASN A 352 -23.37 6.87 3.00
C ASN A 352 -22.65 5.70 3.67
N VAL A 353 -23.21 4.49 3.53
CA VAL A 353 -22.55 3.24 3.85
C VAL A 353 -21.65 2.87 2.69
N ARG A 354 -20.35 2.78 2.95
CA ARG A 354 -19.34 2.60 1.93
C ARG A 354 -18.77 1.20 1.92
N SER A 355 -18.28 0.76 0.77
CA SER A 355 -17.70 -0.58 0.61
C SER A 355 -16.37 -0.77 1.36
N VAL A 356 -15.64 0.33 1.63
CA VAL A 356 -14.41 0.37 2.44
C VAL A 356 -14.31 1.70 3.22
N ALA A 357 -13.48 1.73 4.27
CA ALA A 357 -13.24 2.86 5.18
C ALA A 357 -12.50 4.07 4.54
N ASN A 358 -13.06 4.65 3.47
CA ASN A 358 -12.61 5.92 2.93
C ASN A 358 -13.73 6.63 2.15
N TRP A 359 -13.57 7.94 1.95
CA TRP A 359 -14.60 8.81 1.36
C TRP A 359 -14.82 8.63 -0.15
N SER A 360 -13.91 7.95 -0.85
CA SER A 360 -13.95 7.74 -2.30
C SER A 360 -14.52 6.36 -2.67
N ALA A 361 -14.87 5.54 -1.69
CA ALA A 361 -15.41 4.20 -1.88
C ALA A 361 -16.87 4.22 -2.35
N ASP A 362 -17.25 3.16 -3.08
CA ASP A 362 -18.61 2.95 -3.58
C ASP A 362 -19.63 3.03 -2.45
N ILE A 363 -20.73 3.72 -2.72
CA ILE A 363 -21.84 3.86 -1.79
C ILE A 363 -22.73 2.62 -1.95
N LEU A 364 -22.73 1.76 -0.94
CA LEU A 364 -23.58 0.56 -0.84
C LEU A 364 -25.02 0.91 -0.46
N GLY A 365 -25.24 2.08 0.14
CA GLY A 365 -26.53 2.64 0.51
C GLY A 365 -26.37 3.72 1.57
N THR A 366 -27.42 4.00 2.36
CA THR A 366 -27.38 5.02 3.42
C THR A 366 -27.93 4.49 4.75
N VAL A 367 -27.48 5.09 5.85
CA VAL A 367 -28.06 4.95 7.19
C VAL A 367 -28.52 6.32 7.69
N LYS A 368 -29.60 6.35 8.47
CA LYS A 368 -30.26 7.59 8.91
C LYS A 368 -30.07 7.83 10.40
N ASN A 369 -30.29 9.08 10.83
CA ASN A 369 -30.30 9.43 12.25
C ASN A 369 -31.28 8.55 13.04
N GLY A 370 -30.87 8.06 14.20
CA GLY A 370 -31.65 7.15 15.04
C GLY A 370 -31.73 5.71 14.56
N GLN A 371 -31.15 5.36 13.39
CA GLN A 371 -31.13 3.99 12.90
C GLN A 371 -30.20 3.11 13.77
N GLY A 372 -30.68 1.94 14.17
CA GLY A 372 -29.86 0.92 14.83
C GLY A 372 -28.93 0.23 13.83
N VAL A 373 -27.68 0.02 14.23
CA VAL A 373 -26.66 -0.73 13.47
C VAL A 373 -25.89 -1.67 14.38
N GLU A 374 -25.38 -2.77 13.84
CA GLU A 374 -24.46 -3.67 14.56
C GLU A 374 -23.03 -3.34 14.12
N VAL A 375 -22.15 -3.03 15.07
CA VAL A 375 -20.80 -2.52 14.82
C VAL A 375 -19.79 -3.60 15.20
N TYR A 376 -18.94 -3.96 14.24
CA TYR A 376 -17.83 -4.89 14.46
C TYR A 376 -16.66 -4.17 15.16
N GLU A 377 -16.32 -2.98 14.69
CA GLU A 377 -15.25 -2.17 15.26
C GLU A 377 -15.38 -0.70 14.82
N VAL A 378 -14.81 0.21 15.61
CA VAL A 378 -14.54 1.59 15.22
C VAL A 378 -13.03 1.78 15.19
N LYS A 379 -12.48 2.07 14.02
CA LYS A 379 -11.03 2.13 13.81
C LYS A 379 -10.68 3.13 12.70
N ASP A 380 -9.63 3.91 12.92
CA ASP A 380 -9.10 4.89 11.95
C ASP A 380 -10.18 5.88 11.44
N GLY A 381 -11.11 6.27 12.32
CA GLY A 381 -12.20 7.21 12.00
C GLY A 381 -13.40 6.59 11.27
N TRP A 382 -13.45 5.27 11.11
CA TRP A 382 -14.55 4.54 10.47
C TRP A 382 -15.12 3.45 11.38
N ALA A 383 -16.45 3.33 11.39
CA ALA A 383 -17.12 2.18 11.96
C ALA A 383 -17.40 1.15 10.87
N LYS A 384 -16.93 -0.07 11.08
CA LYS A 384 -17.31 -1.24 10.29
C LYS A 384 -18.64 -1.76 10.84
N ILE A 385 -19.70 -1.60 10.08
CA ILE A 385 -21.05 -2.02 10.45
C ILE A 385 -21.48 -3.25 9.65
N LYS A 386 -22.38 -4.04 10.21
CA LYS A 386 -23.16 -5.02 9.44
C LYS A 386 -24.16 -4.28 8.56
N TYR A 387 -24.19 -4.62 7.27
CA TYR A 387 -25.07 -3.99 6.29
C TYR A 387 -25.55 -5.02 5.26
N GLY A 388 -26.79 -5.49 5.42
CA GLY A 388 -27.34 -6.60 4.63
C GLY A 388 -26.64 -7.92 4.94
N SER A 389 -26.22 -8.66 3.90
CA SER A 389 -25.41 -9.88 4.01
C SER A 389 -23.89 -9.62 3.97
N SER A 390 -23.46 -8.36 4.09
CA SER A 390 -22.07 -7.94 4.03
C SER A 390 -21.76 -6.90 5.12
N THR A 391 -20.55 -6.36 5.10
CA THR A 391 -20.13 -5.26 5.98
C THR A 391 -20.04 -3.96 5.19
N GLY A 392 -20.45 -2.86 5.81
CA GLY A 392 -20.32 -1.52 5.27
C GLY A 392 -19.52 -0.64 6.22
N PHE A 393 -18.99 0.47 5.70
CA PHE A 393 -18.19 1.41 6.47
C PHE A 393 -18.88 2.76 6.49
N ILE A 394 -19.07 3.29 7.69
CA ILE A 394 -19.55 4.65 7.91
C ILE A 394 -18.51 5.40 8.73
N PRO A 395 -18.47 6.74 8.68
CA PRO A 395 -17.60 7.51 9.55
C PRO A 395 -17.93 7.20 11.02
N GLY A 396 -16.91 6.79 11.77
CA GLY A 396 -17.05 6.23 13.12
C GLY A 396 -17.58 7.25 14.13
N ASN A 397 -17.39 8.54 13.86
CA ASN A 397 -17.88 9.64 14.67
C ASN A 397 -19.42 9.77 14.67
N TYR A 398 -20.14 9.03 13.82
CA TYR A 398 -21.62 9.00 13.81
C TYR A 398 -22.21 7.77 14.52
N VAL A 399 -21.38 6.94 15.15
CA VAL A 399 -21.79 5.68 15.77
C VAL A 399 -21.76 5.79 17.29
N ASN A 400 -22.93 5.78 17.92
CA ASN A 400 -23.07 5.72 19.37
C ASN A 400 -23.20 4.26 19.81
N LEU A 401 -22.09 3.66 20.27
CA LEU A 401 -22.06 2.29 20.80
C LEU A 401 -22.90 2.18 22.08
N THR A 402 -23.77 1.18 22.15
CA THR A 402 -24.55 0.86 23.35
C THR A 402 -23.72 -0.09 24.22
N GLY A 403 -22.97 0.45 25.18
CA GLY A 403 -22.08 -0.31 26.08
C GLY A 403 -20.60 -0.02 25.82
N GLY A 404 -19.92 0.59 26.79
CA GLY A 404 -18.63 1.26 26.60
C GLY A 404 -17.43 0.38 26.22
N GLN A 405 -16.71 0.82 25.19
CA GLN A 405 -15.28 0.62 24.94
C GLN A 405 -14.63 2.00 24.68
N PRO A 406 -13.31 2.17 24.93
CA PRO A 406 -12.67 3.48 24.92
C PRO A 406 -12.71 4.12 23.53
N GLU A 407 -12.98 5.42 23.47
CA GLU A 407 -12.95 6.23 22.25
C GLU A 407 -11.63 6.03 21.48
N PRO A 408 -11.64 6.05 20.13
CA PRO A 408 -10.41 6.09 19.36
C PRO A 408 -9.53 7.27 19.82
N GLU A 409 -8.22 7.03 19.95
CA GLU A 409 -7.25 8.07 20.30
C GLU A 409 -7.47 9.31 19.41
N PRO A 410 -7.65 10.51 19.99
CA PRO A 410 -7.94 11.71 19.22
C PRO A 410 -6.83 11.97 18.19
N SER A 411 -7.21 12.43 16.98
CA SER A 411 -6.23 12.88 15.98
C SER A 411 -5.22 13.83 16.62
N VAL A 412 -3.97 13.83 16.14
CA VAL A 412 -2.95 14.81 16.56
C VAL A 412 -3.38 16.27 16.29
N LEU A 413 -4.40 16.46 15.45
CA LEU A 413 -5.03 17.74 15.14
C LEU A 413 -6.22 18.08 16.05
N ALA A 414 -6.72 17.13 16.83
CA ALA A 414 -7.84 17.35 17.74
C ALA A 414 -7.52 18.47 18.74
N GLY A 415 -8.45 19.41 18.89
CA GLY A 415 -8.29 20.58 19.76
C GLY A 415 -7.31 21.64 19.25
N LYS A 416 -6.67 21.46 18.08
CA LYS A 416 -5.86 22.53 17.45
C LYS A 416 -6.78 23.56 16.80
N VAL A 417 -6.38 24.82 16.87
CA VAL A 417 -7.01 25.90 16.10
C VAL A 417 -6.20 26.10 14.83
N ILE A 418 -6.75 25.78 13.66
CA ILE A 418 -6.02 25.85 12.38
C ILE A 418 -6.68 26.92 11.52
N SER A 419 -5.91 27.94 11.13
CA SER A 419 -6.40 28.98 10.24
C SER A 419 -6.10 28.60 8.79
N ILE A 420 -7.12 28.61 7.95
CA ILE A 420 -7.03 28.33 6.52
C ILE A 420 -7.43 29.59 5.74
N ASP A 421 -6.52 30.02 4.88
CA ASP A 421 -6.71 31.17 4.01
C ASP A 421 -6.88 30.72 2.56
N ALA A 422 -8.06 31.02 1.99
CA ALA A 422 -8.28 30.91 0.57
C ALA A 422 -7.76 32.18 -0.10
N GLY A 423 -6.61 32.12 -0.79
CA GLY A 423 -6.00 33.26 -1.45
C GLY A 423 -6.97 34.00 -2.38
N HIS A 424 -6.79 35.32 -2.53
CA HIS A 424 -7.62 36.20 -3.36
C HIS A 424 -9.10 36.25 -2.89
N GLY A 425 -10.05 36.63 -3.77
CA GLY A 425 -11.49 36.67 -3.51
C GLY A 425 -12.14 38.01 -3.87
N GLY A 426 -13.44 37.99 -4.17
CA GLY A 426 -14.21 39.16 -4.55
C GLY A 426 -13.66 39.82 -5.82
N ASN A 427 -13.28 41.09 -5.70
CA ASN A 427 -12.73 41.90 -6.78
C ASN A 427 -11.28 41.53 -7.16
N ASP A 428 -10.60 40.71 -6.36
CA ASP A 428 -9.29 40.14 -6.69
C ASP A 428 -9.48 38.70 -7.20
N PRO A 429 -9.39 38.45 -8.52
CA PRO A 429 -9.52 37.11 -9.08
C PRO A 429 -8.27 36.24 -8.89
N GLY A 430 -7.13 36.85 -8.50
CA GLY A 430 -5.82 36.25 -8.66
C GLY A 430 -5.49 35.99 -10.13
N ALA A 431 -4.70 34.95 -10.41
CA ALA A 431 -4.41 34.55 -11.77
C ALA A 431 -5.66 34.06 -12.53
N VAL A 432 -5.82 34.52 -13.78
CA VAL A 432 -6.86 34.05 -14.70
C VAL A 432 -6.21 33.52 -15.98
N ALA A 433 -6.25 32.21 -16.16
CA ALA A 433 -5.65 31.56 -17.33
C ALA A 433 -6.30 30.21 -17.61
N ASN A 434 -6.29 29.79 -18.88
CA ASN A 434 -6.77 28.48 -19.32
C ASN A 434 -8.20 28.13 -18.82
N GLY A 435 -9.07 29.13 -18.62
CA GLY A 435 -10.43 28.97 -18.11
C GLY A 435 -10.50 28.58 -16.62
N LEU A 436 -9.53 29.00 -15.82
CA LEU A 436 -9.53 28.96 -14.36
C LEU A 436 -9.41 30.39 -13.82
N GLN A 437 -10.10 30.67 -12.71
CA GLN A 437 -9.79 31.80 -11.83
C GLN A 437 -9.18 31.24 -10.54
N GLU A 438 -8.06 31.82 -10.11
CA GLU A 438 -7.33 31.35 -8.94
C GLU A 438 -8.18 31.40 -7.68
N LYS A 439 -8.92 32.49 -7.46
CA LYS A 439 -9.80 32.65 -6.30
C LYS A 439 -10.83 31.52 -6.12
N GLU A 440 -11.30 30.94 -7.22
CA GLU A 440 -12.30 29.85 -7.22
C GLU A 440 -11.63 28.50 -6.89
N LEU A 441 -10.47 28.23 -7.49
CA LEU A 441 -9.64 27.07 -7.15
C LEU A 441 -9.26 27.08 -5.67
N ASN A 442 -8.75 28.21 -5.19
CA ASN A 442 -8.28 28.39 -3.82
C ASN A 442 -9.43 28.19 -2.82
N LEU A 443 -10.61 28.76 -3.10
CA LEU A 443 -11.78 28.60 -2.23
C LEU A 443 -12.25 27.15 -2.17
N ASP A 444 -12.36 26.47 -3.32
CA ASP A 444 -12.82 25.08 -3.37
C ASP A 444 -11.89 24.15 -2.57
N VAL A 445 -10.57 24.27 -2.75
CA VAL A 445 -9.60 23.47 -1.99
C VAL A 445 -9.65 23.83 -0.50
N ALA A 446 -9.72 25.12 -0.16
CA ALA A 446 -9.78 25.57 1.23
C ALA A 446 -11.02 25.04 1.98
N LEU A 447 -12.20 25.01 1.34
CA LEU A 447 -13.42 24.44 1.93
C LEU A 447 -13.32 22.93 2.14
N ARG A 448 -12.64 22.21 1.24
CA ARG A 448 -12.35 20.78 1.42
C ARG A 448 -11.40 20.55 2.59
N VAL A 449 -10.36 21.37 2.73
CA VAL A 449 -9.46 21.34 3.89
C VAL A 449 -10.23 21.63 5.18
N GLU A 450 -11.10 22.65 5.18
CA GLU A 450 -11.94 22.99 6.34
C GLU A 450 -12.76 21.80 6.82
N LYS A 451 -13.48 21.16 5.90
CA LYS A 451 -14.31 20.00 6.22
C LYS A 451 -13.47 18.90 6.87
N ARG A 452 -12.33 18.57 6.27
CA ARG A 452 -11.46 17.46 6.72
C ARG A 452 -10.84 17.73 8.08
N LEU A 453 -10.37 18.94 8.33
CA LEU A 453 -9.80 19.32 9.61
C LEU A 453 -10.85 19.30 10.74
N LYS A 454 -12.09 19.74 10.44
CA LYS A 454 -13.21 19.63 11.39
C LYS A 454 -13.57 18.17 11.70
N ASP A 455 -13.58 17.30 10.68
CA ASP A 455 -13.80 15.87 10.84
C ASP A 455 -12.73 15.21 11.75
N LEU A 456 -11.53 15.81 11.86
CA LEU A 456 -10.43 15.39 12.74
C LEU A 456 -10.43 16.09 14.10
N GLY A 457 -11.48 16.84 14.45
CA GLY A 457 -11.62 17.50 15.75
C GLY A 457 -10.82 18.80 15.90
N ALA A 458 -10.29 19.36 14.80
CA ALA A 458 -9.68 20.67 14.82
C ALA A 458 -10.74 21.78 14.75
N THR A 459 -10.48 22.90 15.43
CA THR A 459 -11.23 24.14 15.23
C THR A 459 -10.66 24.86 14.02
N VAL A 460 -11.45 24.99 12.95
CA VAL A 460 -10.97 25.64 11.71
C VAL A 460 -11.48 27.06 11.61
N ILE A 461 -10.54 27.99 11.40
CA ILE A 461 -10.81 29.41 11.18
C ILE A 461 -10.54 29.74 9.72
N MET A 462 -11.59 29.98 8.96
CA MET A 462 -11.48 30.37 7.56
C MET A 462 -11.33 31.89 7.46
N THR A 463 -10.40 32.39 6.65
CA THR A 463 -10.35 33.82 6.33
C THR A 463 -11.54 34.26 5.49
N ARG A 464 -12.03 33.38 4.61
CA ARG A 464 -13.27 33.52 3.84
C ARG A 464 -13.87 32.15 3.50
N LYS A 465 -15.20 32.10 3.38
CA LYS A 465 -15.97 30.90 2.96
C LYS A 465 -16.73 31.08 1.66
N THR A 466 -16.74 32.30 1.15
CA THR A 466 -17.44 32.74 -0.05
C THR A 466 -16.48 33.51 -0.94
N ASP A 467 -16.94 33.90 -2.12
CA ASP A 467 -16.19 34.80 -2.99
C ASP A 467 -16.22 36.24 -2.44
N THR A 468 -15.34 36.51 -1.47
CA THR A 468 -15.27 37.78 -0.75
C THR A 468 -13.83 38.23 -0.64
N PHE A 469 -13.57 39.50 -0.95
CA PHE A 469 -12.24 40.08 -0.81
C PHE A 469 -11.93 40.35 0.65
N ILE A 470 -10.77 39.89 1.11
CA ILE A 470 -10.22 40.14 2.44
C ILE A 470 -8.81 40.69 2.26
N GLU A 471 -8.48 41.81 2.91
CA GLU A 471 -7.14 42.39 2.82
C GLU A 471 -6.09 41.49 3.48
N LEU A 472 -4.85 41.51 2.97
CA LEU A 472 -3.76 40.65 3.46
C LEU A 472 -3.52 40.80 4.98
N GLY A 473 -3.55 42.03 5.48
CA GLY A 473 -3.40 42.30 6.92
C GLY A 473 -4.59 41.77 7.73
N GLN A 474 -5.80 41.81 7.18
CA GLN A 474 -6.99 41.27 7.83
C GLN A 474 -6.97 39.75 7.90
N ARG A 475 -6.48 39.06 6.86
CA ARG A 475 -6.28 37.59 6.87
C ARG A 475 -5.38 37.16 8.02
N ALA A 476 -4.27 37.87 8.22
CA ALA A 476 -3.37 37.63 9.33
C ALA A 476 -4.00 37.96 10.70
N ARG A 477 -4.76 39.07 10.80
CA ARG A 477 -5.50 39.42 12.02
C ARG A 477 -6.50 38.34 12.42
N ILE A 478 -7.30 37.82 11.48
CA ILE A 478 -8.25 36.72 11.73
C ILE A 478 -7.54 35.52 12.38
N ALA A 479 -6.38 35.12 11.86
CA ALA A 479 -5.60 34.01 12.42
C ALA A 479 -5.01 34.32 13.80
N ASN A 480 -4.49 35.54 13.99
CA ASN A 480 -3.89 36.00 15.24
C ASN A 480 -4.93 36.13 16.36
N ASP A 481 -6.08 36.75 16.07
CA ASP A 481 -7.17 36.97 17.03
C ASP A 481 -7.76 35.64 17.49
N ALA A 482 -7.84 34.65 16.59
CA ALA A 482 -8.24 33.29 16.92
C ALA A 482 -7.15 32.48 17.63
N LYS A 483 -5.95 33.04 17.82
CA LYS A 483 -4.77 32.36 18.40
C LYS A 483 -4.49 31.02 17.71
N ALA A 484 -4.55 31.02 16.37
CA ALA A 484 -4.36 29.81 15.59
C ALA A 484 -2.99 29.16 15.89
N SER A 485 -2.97 27.83 16.00
CA SER A 485 -1.78 27.01 16.15
C SER A 485 -0.92 26.99 14.89
N SER A 486 -1.54 27.15 13.72
CA SER A 486 -0.87 27.28 12.42
C SER A 486 -1.76 28.01 11.41
N PHE A 487 -1.13 28.64 10.41
CA PHE A 487 -1.79 29.34 9.31
C PHE A 487 -1.37 28.79 7.95
N ILE A 488 -2.34 28.43 7.10
CA ILE A 488 -2.10 27.89 5.75
C ILE A 488 -2.78 28.78 4.72
N SER A 489 -2.01 29.37 3.82
CA SER A 489 -2.50 30.13 2.66
C SER A 489 -2.49 29.26 1.41
N ILE A 490 -3.62 29.09 0.74
CA ILE A 490 -3.77 28.23 -0.43
C ILE A 490 -3.87 29.09 -1.69
N HIS A 491 -2.96 28.85 -2.64
CA HIS A 491 -2.83 29.55 -3.91
C HIS A 491 -2.64 28.63 -5.11
N GLY A 492 -2.88 29.19 -6.30
CA GLY A 492 -2.51 28.61 -7.58
C GLY A 492 -1.58 29.57 -8.32
N ASN A 493 -0.49 29.05 -8.87
CA ASN A 493 0.60 29.88 -9.38
C ASN A 493 0.33 30.38 -10.81
N ALA A 494 1.06 31.39 -11.24
CA ALA A 494 1.07 31.86 -12.62
C ALA A 494 2.42 32.48 -12.98
N PHE A 495 2.92 32.14 -14.17
CA PHE A 495 4.10 32.77 -14.74
C PHE A 495 4.03 32.75 -16.27
N ASN A 496 4.87 31.95 -16.93
CA ASN A 496 4.79 31.67 -18.37
C ASN A 496 4.13 30.30 -18.63
N ALA A 497 3.87 29.99 -19.91
CA ALA A 497 3.19 28.75 -20.30
C ALA A 497 3.99 27.46 -20.02
N ALA A 498 5.32 27.57 -19.84
CA ALA A 498 6.20 26.43 -19.59
C ALA A 498 6.38 26.14 -18.09
N ALA A 499 6.22 27.15 -17.23
CA ALA A 499 6.31 27.00 -15.79
C ALA A 499 5.33 25.95 -15.29
N ASN A 500 5.81 25.03 -14.44
CA ASN A 500 4.98 23.98 -13.86
C ASN A 500 5.55 23.54 -12.51
N GLY A 501 4.69 22.89 -11.72
CA GLY A 501 5.02 22.25 -10.45
C GLY A 501 4.42 22.92 -9.22
N THR A 502 4.65 22.29 -8.07
CA THR A 502 4.17 22.74 -6.76
C THR A 502 5.33 23.27 -5.93
N GLU A 503 5.11 24.39 -5.24
CA GLU A 503 6.06 25.00 -4.30
C GLU A 503 5.34 25.46 -3.03
N THR A 504 6.07 25.52 -1.93
CA THR A 504 5.54 26.00 -0.65
C THR A 504 6.49 27.04 -0.07
N PHE A 505 5.93 28.16 0.37
CA PHE A 505 6.66 29.29 0.92
C PHE A 505 6.50 29.39 2.44
N HIS A 506 7.57 29.83 3.11
CA HIS A 506 7.55 30.29 4.49
C HIS A 506 8.17 31.69 4.61
N HIS A 507 7.96 32.36 5.75
CA HIS A 507 8.68 33.61 6.01
C HIS A 507 10.17 33.34 6.26
N PRO A 508 11.12 34.15 5.73
CA PRO A 508 12.56 33.89 5.83
C PRO A 508 13.10 33.67 7.24
N THR A 509 12.54 34.37 8.23
CA THR A 509 12.99 34.29 9.63
C THR A 509 12.29 33.20 10.45
N SER A 510 11.29 32.50 9.89
CA SER A 510 10.48 31.54 10.63
C SER A 510 10.99 30.12 10.49
N THR A 511 11.69 29.62 11.52
CA THR A 511 12.15 28.22 11.57
C THR A 511 10.98 27.23 11.61
N GLU A 512 9.95 27.54 12.41
CA GLU A 512 8.76 26.69 12.50
C GLU A 512 7.91 26.76 11.22
N GLY A 513 7.80 27.94 10.59
CA GLY A 513 7.19 28.07 9.27
C GLY A 513 7.91 27.23 8.21
N ARG A 514 9.25 27.17 8.26
CA ARG A 514 10.03 26.29 7.37
C ARG A 514 9.73 24.82 7.59
N LYS A 515 9.60 24.35 8.84
CA LYS A 515 9.23 22.96 9.14
C LYS A 515 7.83 22.62 8.62
N LEU A 516 6.86 23.51 8.88
CA LEU A 516 5.50 23.39 8.37
C LEU A 516 5.45 23.35 6.84
N ALA A 517 6.11 24.30 6.17
CA ALA A 517 6.23 24.34 4.72
C ALA A 517 6.92 23.08 4.16
N THR A 518 7.89 22.52 4.88
CA THR A 518 8.55 21.26 4.48
C THR A 518 7.59 20.09 4.54
N ALA A 519 6.85 19.93 5.63
CA ALA A 519 5.87 18.87 5.77
C ALA A 519 4.79 18.94 4.69
N LEU A 520 4.25 20.15 4.44
CA LEU A 520 3.27 20.39 3.37
C LEU A 520 3.84 20.08 1.99
N GLN A 521 5.04 20.57 1.66
CA GLN A 521 5.66 20.33 0.37
C GLN A 521 5.89 18.83 0.14
N THR A 522 6.35 18.08 1.15
CA THR A 522 6.55 16.64 1.03
C THR A 522 5.25 15.92 0.69
N GLU A 523 4.18 16.18 1.44
CA GLU A 523 2.88 15.53 1.22
C GLU A 523 2.21 15.97 -0.07
N LEU A 524 2.33 17.26 -0.44
CA LEU A 524 1.82 17.77 -1.71
C LEU A 524 2.50 17.11 -2.91
N ILE A 525 3.82 16.92 -2.88
CA ILE A 525 4.54 16.28 -3.98
C ILE A 525 4.21 14.79 -4.06
N GLU A 526 4.11 14.11 -2.92
CA GLU A 526 3.72 12.71 -2.86
C GLU A 526 2.31 12.49 -3.45
N GLU A 527 1.33 13.29 -3.01
CA GLU A 527 -0.07 13.09 -3.37
C GLU A 527 -0.40 13.63 -4.78
N LEU A 528 0.19 14.77 -5.17
CA LEU A 528 -0.11 15.41 -6.45
C LEU A 528 0.76 14.90 -7.60
N SER A 529 1.92 14.30 -7.34
CA SER A 529 2.86 13.89 -8.40
C SER A 529 3.14 15.03 -9.40
N THR A 530 3.24 16.26 -8.92
CA THR A 530 3.63 17.44 -9.69
C THR A 530 5.15 17.60 -9.67
N THR A 531 5.69 18.43 -10.56
CA THR A 531 7.11 18.78 -10.51
C THR A 531 7.43 19.43 -9.16
N ASN A 532 8.39 18.89 -8.42
CA ASN A 532 8.78 19.44 -7.13
C ASN A 532 9.66 20.68 -7.31
N ARG A 533 9.11 21.85 -6.97
CA ARG A 533 9.84 23.13 -7.02
C ARG A 533 10.43 23.54 -5.67
N GLY A 534 10.22 22.70 -4.66
CA GLY A 534 10.83 22.80 -3.34
C GLY A 534 10.13 23.76 -2.38
N VAL A 535 10.69 23.79 -1.17
CA VAL A 535 10.35 24.77 -0.14
C VAL A 535 11.16 26.03 -0.37
N LYS A 536 10.49 27.18 -0.37
CA LYS A 536 11.10 28.50 -0.61
C LYS A 536 10.76 29.45 0.53
N ASN A 537 11.44 30.58 0.55
CA ASN A 537 11.11 31.66 1.47
C ASN A 537 10.79 32.95 0.71
N ASN A 538 9.82 33.71 1.23
CA ASN A 538 9.49 35.04 0.71
C ASN A 538 8.83 35.88 1.79
N ASN A 539 8.93 37.21 1.69
CA ASN A 539 8.40 38.17 2.66
C ASN A 539 6.92 38.51 2.39
N PHE A 540 6.08 37.48 2.16
CA PHE A 540 4.66 37.66 1.92
C PHE A 540 3.95 38.20 3.17
N ALA A 541 3.04 39.17 3.01
CA ALA A 541 2.38 39.84 4.13
C ALA A 541 1.65 38.85 5.06
N VAL A 542 0.93 37.87 4.51
CA VAL A 542 0.22 36.86 5.31
C VAL A 542 1.15 35.94 6.11
N LEU A 543 2.40 35.74 5.66
CA LEU A 543 3.41 34.96 6.38
C LEU A 543 4.22 35.81 7.38
N ARG A 544 4.39 37.11 7.10
CA ARG A 544 5.09 38.05 7.97
C ARG A 544 4.24 38.52 9.15
N LEU A 545 2.95 38.76 8.91
CA LEU A 545 2.04 39.40 9.87
C LEU A 545 1.32 38.39 10.78
N THR A 546 1.45 37.10 10.51
CA THR A 546 0.95 36.03 11.38
C THR A 546 1.93 35.74 12.52
N SER A 547 1.41 35.44 13.69
CA SER A 547 2.18 35.21 14.93
C SER A 547 2.46 33.74 15.22
N MET A 548 1.89 32.83 14.42
CA MET A 548 2.04 31.38 14.51
C MET A 548 2.83 30.83 13.31
N PRO A 549 3.27 29.56 13.33
CA PRO A 549 3.85 28.91 12.16
C PRO A 549 2.92 29.02 10.95
N SER A 550 3.44 29.59 9.86
CA SER A 550 2.67 29.90 8.66
C SER A 550 3.33 29.38 7.40
N ALA A 551 2.54 28.87 6.46
CA ALA A 551 3.01 28.49 5.13
C ALA A 551 2.02 28.89 4.04
N LEU A 552 2.53 29.17 2.84
CA LEU A 552 1.74 29.43 1.63
C LEU A 552 2.03 28.35 0.60
N VAL A 553 1.01 27.64 0.14
CA VAL A 553 1.13 26.56 -0.85
C VAL A 553 0.70 27.06 -2.23
N GLU A 554 1.52 26.76 -3.23
CA GLU A 554 1.24 27.01 -4.65
C GLU A 554 0.98 25.66 -5.34
N LEU A 555 -0.29 25.33 -5.57
CA LEU A 555 -0.70 23.98 -5.96
C LEU A 555 -0.25 23.55 -7.36
N GLY A 556 -0.07 24.51 -8.28
CA GLY A 556 0.31 24.31 -9.68
C GLY A 556 0.08 25.57 -10.50
N PHE A 557 0.55 25.61 -11.74
CA PHE A 557 0.50 26.82 -12.58
C PHE A 557 -0.76 26.88 -13.44
N LEU A 558 -1.63 27.86 -13.21
CA LEU A 558 -2.82 28.12 -14.03
C LEU A 558 -2.44 28.47 -15.48
N THR A 559 -1.28 29.08 -15.71
CA THR A 559 -0.77 29.45 -17.04
C THR A 559 -0.30 28.25 -17.86
N ASN A 560 -0.04 27.10 -17.22
CA ASN A 560 0.36 25.88 -17.90
C ASN A 560 -0.86 25.06 -18.32
N ALA A 561 -1.06 24.83 -19.62
CA ALA A 561 -2.25 24.15 -20.12
C ALA A 561 -2.41 22.70 -19.61
N ALA A 562 -1.31 21.99 -19.34
CA ALA A 562 -1.37 20.63 -18.82
C ALA A 562 -1.72 20.62 -17.33
N GLU A 563 -1.15 21.53 -16.53
CA GLU A 563 -1.53 21.65 -15.11
C GLU A 563 -2.94 22.22 -14.95
N ALA A 564 -3.35 23.21 -15.75
CA ALA A 564 -4.70 23.76 -15.72
C ALA A 564 -5.78 22.69 -15.96
N LYS A 565 -5.54 21.72 -16.86
CA LYS A 565 -6.44 20.57 -17.06
C LYS A 565 -6.61 19.76 -15.78
N ARG A 566 -5.53 19.57 -15.01
CA ARG A 566 -5.54 18.83 -13.74
C ARG A 566 -6.19 19.65 -12.64
N LEU A 567 -5.85 20.93 -12.50
CA LEU A 567 -6.39 21.87 -11.49
C LEU A 567 -7.91 22.05 -11.57
N LYS A 568 -8.52 21.79 -12.75
CA LYS A 568 -9.98 21.79 -12.94
C LYS A 568 -10.67 20.55 -12.40
N THR A 569 -9.97 19.42 -12.22
CA THR A 569 -10.63 18.17 -11.84
C THR A 569 -10.93 18.15 -10.35
N ASN A 570 -12.08 17.58 -9.99
CA ASN A 570 -12.42 17.30 -8.60
C ASN A 570 -11.37 16.42 -7.92
N GLU A 571 -10.79 15.46 -8.65
CA GLU A 571 -9.74 14.59 -8.13
C GLU A 571 -8.51 15.39 -7.67
N PHE A 572 -8.00 16.32 -8.49
CA PHE A 572 -6.81 17.10 -8.12
C PHE A 572 -7.09 17.99 -6.90
N ARG A 573 -8.24 18.66 -6.86
CA ARG A 573 -8.61 19.55 -5.75
C ARG A 573 -8.82 18.79 -4.44
N GLU A 574 -9.41 17.59 -4.51
CA GLU A 574 -9.55 16.71 -3.35
C GLU A 574 -8.19 16.22 -2.84
N LYS A 575 -7.31 15.80 -3.76
CA LYS A 575 -5.94 15.40 -3.45
C LYS A 575 -5.12 16.52 -2.81
N SER A 576 -5.25 17.74 -3.30
CA SER A 576 -4.61 18.91 -2.69
C SER A 576 -5.07 19.11 -1.24
N ALA A 577 -6.37 18.97 -0.98
CA ALA A 577 -6.90 19.10 0.37
C ALA A 577 -6.40 17.98 1.31
N ILE A 578 -6.35 16.74 0.83
CA ILE A 578 -5.78 15.60 1.57
C ILE A 578 -4.31 15.85 1.91
N ALA A 579 -3.51 16.25 0.92
CA ALA A 579 -2.09 16.51 1.11
C ALA A 579 -1.81 17.62 2.15
N ILE A 580 -2.61 18.68 2.14
CA ILE A 580 -2.50 19.77 3.12
C ILE A 580 -2.81 19.26 4.54
N VAL A 581 -3.85 18.45 4.70
CA VAL A 581 -4.22 17.84 6.00
C VAL A 581 -3.11 16.89 6.47
N ASN A 582 -2.62 15.99 5.62
CA ASN A 582 -1.52 15.09 5.95
C ASN A 582 -0.25 15.87 6.30
N GLY A 583 0.04 16.97 5.60
CA GLY A 583 1.19 17.82 5.90
C GLY A 583 1.08 18.47 7.28
N LEU A 584 -0.13 18.84 7.70
CA LEU A 584 -0.40 19.30 9.07
C LEU A 584 -0.22 18.17 10.08
N GLU A 585 -0.73 16.96 9.82
CA GLU A 585 -0.53 15.80 10.70
C GLU A 585 0.96 15.44 10.84
N THR A 586 1.72 15.43 9.75
CA THR A 586 3.18 15.21 9.74
C THR A 586 3.90 16.30 10.54
N TYR A 587 3.50 17.56 10.41
CA TYR A 587 4.08 18.66 11.18
C TYR A 587 3.82 18.52 12.68
N TYR A 588 2.59 18.23 13.09
CA TYR A 588 2.24 18.12 14.51
C TYR A 588 2.68 16.79 15.15
N GLY A 589 2.73 15.71 14.37
CA GLY A 589 3.19 14.39 14.83
C GLY A 589 4.71 14.25 14.95
N SER A 590 5.47 15.22 14.42
CA SER A 590 6.94 15.27 14.54
C SER A 590 7.44 16.26 15.60
N LYS A 591 6.53 16.89 16.35
CA LYS A 591 6.84 17.83 17.44
C LYS A 591 7.06 17.16 18.78
#